data_AF-A0A800IJ70-F1
#
_entry.id   AF-A0A800IJ70-F1
#
_cell.length_a   1.000
_cell.length_b   1.000
_cell.length_c   1.000
_cell.angle_alpha   90.00
_cell.angle_beta   90.00
_cell.angle_gamma   90.00
#
_symmetry.space_group_name_H-M   'P 1'
#
loop_
_entity.id
_entity.type
_entity.pdbx_description
1 polymer ?
#
loop_
_entity_poly.entity_id
_entity_poly.type
_entity_poly.pdbx_seq_one_letter_code
_entity_poly.pdbx_strand_id
1 'polypeptide(L)'
;MLVGYVSDERYVSIPDVLLEFEYDGSSIEARSRATGAVYADVEAGREYKVTLACRGYGFKSIFMAPKEDGLYHFRLLTDSLLGYMWPKWVKAGEKSEFRVHAVEAYKLDLYRYGWKKEFIKTIGWYDEHGPRATMQITPDGDYTQVGVQWNKQGYSNPHHKQFLEAPEQSGLYYLHASTETGDFFSFPWIVAPAEPASKTAVLAANINWNAYNNFGGRSNYIHPDAFPPTPTVNARYDLKRYTDSEHRNYNTDTYAPLSFDRPEPINYIPAGTEAGDPIIGRPGCHVAPAEWRFLAWLEREGFEYDLYAETQFHEGTLNLDEYKVLITTTHPEYWSRHMYYTLKSWVFERGGRLMYLGGNGLNCEVEFPDKYTMKVNNGNVLALDRPGEGIESRFHIYNESEANLLGVAFTGTGIMTSAPYRVVDADHWVFEGTGVRNGDVFGEASLHERVPGGASGHETDKITPSSPKNVELIAKGTNIDDGGAEIVVHEPGHGGMVFSVGSITYPASILVDDVISHVTANVLTRFLTD
;
A
#
# COMPACT_ATOMS: atom_id res chain seq x y z
N MET A 1 -4.23 -21.28 35.03
CA MET A 1 -3.03 -21.05 34.19
C MET A 1 -3.15 -19.73 33.42
N LEU A 2 -2.05 -19.20 32.87
CA LEU A 2 -2.11 -18.16 31.82
C LEU A 2 -2.57 -18.84 30.53
N VAL A 3 -3.74 -18.45 30.02
CA VAL A 3 -4.30 -19.04 28.79
C VAL A 3 -3.81 -18.30 27.55
N GLY A 4 -3.70 -16.98 27.64
CA GLY A 4 -3.45 -16.16 26.47
C GLY A 4 -3.66 -14.67 26.68
N TYR A 5 -3.83 -13.95 25.57
CA TYR A 5 -4.04 -12.51 25.53
C TYR A 5 -5.21 -12.15 24.61
N VAL A 6 -5.97 -11.12 24.98
CA VAL A 6 -7.01 -10.51 24.14
C VAL A 6 -6.54 -9.18 23.58
N SER A 7 -6.78 -8.96 22.29
CA SER A 7 -6.32 -7.79 21.55
C SER A 7 -7.19 -7.46 20.34
N ASP A 8 -7.11 -6.22 19.84
CA ASP A 8 -7.90 -5.69 18.73
C ASP A 8 -7.28 -5.95 17.35
N GLU A 9 -7.89 -5.51 16.25
CA GLU A 9 -7.31 -5.63 14.91
C GLU A 9 -5.96 -4.91 14.69
N ARG A 10 -5.46 -4.12 15.64
CA ARG A 10 -4.12 -3.51 15.63
C ARG A 10 -3.13 -4.20 16.57
N TYR A 11 -3.55 -5.29 17.21
CA TYR A 11 -2.80 -6.01 18.25
C TYR A 11 -2.51 -5.15 19.49
N VAL A 12 -3.42 -4.24 19.79
CA VAL A 12 -3.47 -3.48 21.05
C VAL A 12 -4.28 -4.27 22.06
N SER A 13 -3.85 -4.28 23.33
CA SER A 13 -4.52 -5.03 24.39
C SER A 13 -5.93 -4.50 24.66
N ILE A 14 -6.87 -5.41 24.88
CA ILE A 14 -8.23 -5.04 25.30
C ILE A 14 -8.45 -5.50 26.75
N PRO A 15 -8.62 -4.59 27.71
CA PRO A 15 -8.95 -4.94 29.09
C PRO A 15 -10.42 -5.28 29.27
N ASP A 16 -10.73 -5.99 30.36
CA ASP A 16 -12.09 -6.26 30.83
C ASP A 16 -13.01 -6.99 29.82
N VAL A 17 -12.42 -7.75 28.90
CA VAL A 17 -13.15 -8.68 28.04
C VAL A 17 -13.64 -9.84 28.90
N LEU A 18 -14.93 -10.12 28.87
CA LEU A 18 -15.50 -11.30 29.51
C LEU A 18 -15.23 -12.53 28.64
N LEU A 19 -14.66 -13.56 29.23
CA LEU A 19 -14.48 -14.87 28.60
C LEU A 19 -15.24 -15.93 29.40
N GLU A 20 -15.99 -16.75 28.68
CA GLU A 20 -16.68 -17.91 29.24
C GLU A 20 -16.11 -19.18 28.60
N PHE A 21 -15.48 -20.04 29.41
CA PHE A 21 -14.93 -21.33 29.00
C PHE A 21 -15.91 -22.45 29.37
N GLU A 22 -16.60 -23.00 28.37
CA GLU A 22 -17.62 -24.03 28.54
C GLU A 22 -17.08 -25.43 28.19
N TYR A 23 -17.34 -26.43 29.03
CA TYR A 23 -17.08 -27.85 28.78
C TYR A 23 -18.06 -28.73 29.58
N ASP A 24 -18.57 -29.81 28.99
CA ASP A 24 -19.44 -30.80 29.69
C ASP A 24 -20.57 -30.20 30.55
N GLY A 25 -21.17 -29.08 30.11
CA GLY A 25 -22.22 -28.36 30.85
C GLY A 25 -21.74 -27.54 32.05
N SER A 26 -20.43 -27.49 32.29
CA SER A 26 -19.75 -26.58 33.22
C SER A 26 -19.26 -25.33 32.50
N SER A 27 -19.14 -24.22 33.23
CA SER A 27 -18.67 -22.93 32.71
C SER A 27 -17.71 -22.28 33.71
N ILE A 28 -16.60 -21.74 33.18
CA ILE A 28 -15.59 -21.00 33.94
C ILE A 28 -15.50 -19.59 33.37
N GLU A 29 -15.78 -18.60 34.23
CA GLU A 29 -15.58 -17.19 33.88
C GLU A 29 -14.11 -16.79 34.02
N ALA A 30 -13.62 -16.00 33.06
CA ALA A 30 -12.38 -15.24 33.18
C ALA A 30 -12.53 -13.84 32.57
N ARG A 31 -11.60 -12.95 32.89
CA ARG A 31 -11.53 -11.60 32.30
C ARG A 31 -10.13 -11.26 31.85
N SER A 32 -10.01 -10.54 30.73
CA SER A 32 -8.72 -9.98 30.33
C SER A 32 -8.29 -8.86 31.28
N ARG A 33 -7.01 -8.84 31.65
CA ARG A 33 -6.41 -7.78 32.47
C ARG A 33 -6.04 -6.57 31.59
N ALA A 34 -5.50 -5.51 32.22
CA ALA A 34 -4.99 -4.32 31.52
C ALA A 34 -4.03 -4.63 30.35
N THR A 35 -3.23 -5.70 30.50
CA THR A 35 -2.28 -6.16 29.48
C THR A 35 -2.92 -7.05 28.41
N GLY A 36 -4.24 -7.26 28.45
CA GLY A 36 -4.96 -8.25 27.66
C GLY A 36 -4.82 -9.68 28.20
N ALA A 37 -3.96 -9.94 29.20
CA ALA A 37 -3.70 -11.28 29.71
C ALA A 37 -4.94 -11.93 30.33
N VAL A 38 -5.17 -13.21 30.01
CA VAL A 38 -6.28 -14.02 30.51
C VAL A 38 -5.75 -15.16 31.37
N TYR A 39 -6.13 -15.17 32.64
CA TYR A 39 -5.89 -16.27 33.55
C TYR A 39 -7.21 -16.98 33.84
N ALA A 40 -7.25 -18.30 33.66
CA ALA A 40 -8.43 -19.12 33.93
C ALA A 40 -8.03 -20.45 34.59
N ASP A 41 -8.94 -21.04 35.35
CA ASP A 41 -8.78 -22.35 35.98
C ASP A 41 -9.24 -23.47 35.02
N VAL A 42 -8.48 -23.65 33.95
CA VAL A 42 -8.76 -24.60 32.86
C VAL A 42 -7.67 -25.67 32.79
N GLU A 43 -8.06 -26.89 32.44
CA GLU A 43 -7.19 -28.03 32.17
C GLU A 43 -6.55 -27.92 30.77
N ALA A 44 -5.23 -28.09 30.68
CA ALA A 44 -4.53 -28.14 29.41
C ALA A 44 -4.90 -29.40 28.60
N GLY A 45 -4.97 -29.28 27.28
CA GLY A 45 -5.35 -30.36 26.35
C GLY A 45 -6.84 -30.65 26.28
N ARG A 46 -7.66 -30.18 27.23
CA ARG A 46 -9.12 -30.23 27.15
C ARG A 46 -9.63 -29.18 26.18
N GLU A 47 -10.57 -29.56 25.32
CA GLU A 47 -11.26 -28.63 24.43
C GLU A 47 -12.37 -27.88 25.19
N TYR A 48 -12.42 -26.57 24.98
CA TYR A 48 -13.45 -25.68 25.50
C TYR A 48 -14.10 -24.93 24.34
N LYS A 49 -15.40 -24.68 24.46
CA LYS A 49 -16.02 -23.57 23.74
C LYS A 49 -15.75 -22.30 24.54
N VAL A 50 -15.07 -21.33 23.93
CA VAL A 50 -14.72 -20.06 24.56
C VAL A 50 -15.51 -18.95 23.91
N THR A 51 -16.38 -18.29 24.68
CA THR A 51 -17.17 -17.13 24.23
C THR A 51 -16.54 -15.85 24.77
N LEU A 52 -16.29 -14.88 23.89
CA LEU A 52 -15.73 -13.58 24.25
C LEU A 52 -16.75 -12.47 24.02
N ALA A 53 -16.92 -11.60 25.01
CA ALA A 53 -17.80 -10.45 24.94
C ALA A 53 -17.11 -9.20 25.50
N CYS A 54 -17.11 -8.13 24.71
CA CYS A 54 -16.63 -6.80 25.09
C CYS A 54 -17.37 -5.75 24.29
N ARG A 55 -18.08 -4.83 24.97
CA ARG A 55 -18.86 -3.79 24.30
C ARG A 55 -17.96 -2.96 23.36
N GLY A 56 -18.44 -2.70 22.14
CA GLY A 56 -17.67 -2.00 21.11
C GLY A 56 -16.78 -2.92 20.28
N TYR A 57 -16.88 -4.24 20.50
CA TYR A 57 -16.19 -5.24 19.70
C TYR A 57 -17.14 -6.36 19.29
N GLY A 58 -16.81 -7.03 18.18
CA GLY A 58 -17.56 -8.16 17.67
C GLY A 58 -17.43 -9.38 18.57
N PHE A 59 -18.54 -9.78 19.20
CA PHE A 59 -18.58 -10.95 20.07
C PHE A 59 -18.39 -12.22 19.22
N LYS A 60 -17.67 -13.21 19.76
CA LYS A 60 -17.46 -14.47 19.05
C LYS A 60 -17.32 -15.64 20.02
N SER A 61 -17.62 -16.84 19.51
CA SER A 61 -17.29 -18.10 20.16
C SER A 61 -16.33 -18.90 19.29
N ILE A 62 -15.35 -19.53 19.92
CA ILE A 62 -14.38 -20.41 19.26
C ILE A 62 -14.24 -21.71 20.04
N PHE A 63 -13.69 -22.73 19.40
CA PHE A 63 -13.25 -23.95 20.07
C PHE A 63 -11.74 -23.93 20.17
N MET A 64 -11.20 -24.17 21.37
CA MET A 64 -9.76 -24.23 21.58
C MET A 64 -9.41 -25.13 22.77
N ALA A 65 -8.19 -25.68 22.74
CA ALA A 65 -7.63 -26.42 23.86
C ALA A 65 -6.41 -25.66 24.43
N PRO A 66 -6.45 -25.21 25.70
CA PRO A 66 -5.30 -24.59 26.36
C PRO A 66 -4.08 -25.51 26.35
N LYS A 67 -2.88 -24.94 26.25
CA LYS A 67 -1.61 -25.68 26.29
C LYS A 67 -0.79 -25.23 27.50
N GLU A 68 -0.10 -26.13 28.18
CA GLU A 68 0.72 -25.78 29.35
C GLU A 68 1.77 -24.70 29.03
N ASP A 69 2.46 -24.85 27.89
CA ASP A 69 3.52 -23.93 27.44
C ASP A 69 3.14 -23.08 26.22
N GLY A 70 1.84 -22.92 25.94
CA GLY A 70 1.35 -22.23 24.74
C GLY A 70 0.36 -21.12 25.06
N LEU A 71 0.61 -19.94 24.51
CA LEU A 71 -0.29 -18.79 24.61
C LEU A 71 -1.29 -18.78 23.46
N TYR A 72 -2.56 -18.58 23.78
CA TYR A 72 -3.58 -18.27 22.79
C TYR A 72 -3.68 -16.76 22.58
N HIS A 73 -3.87 -16.31 21.34
CA HIS A 73 -4.02 -14.89 21.02
C HIS A 73 -5.43 -14.66 20.52
N PHE A 74 -6.33 -14.32 21.43
CA PHE A 74 -7.69 -13.94 21.12
C PHE A 74 -7.70 -12.56 20.44
N ARG A 75 -8.40 -12.47 19.31
CA ARG A 75 -8.49 -11.29 18.46
C ARG A 75 -9.95 -10.87 18.37
N LEU A 76 -10.25 -9.65 18.79
CA LEU A 76 -11.56 -9.04 18.61
C LEU A 76 -11.46 -7.94 17.54
N LEU A 77 -12.55 -7.73 16.82
CA LEU A 77 -12.65 -6.69 15.80
C LEU A 77 -13.54 -5.57 16.34
N THR A 78 -13.07 -4.33 16.28
CA THR A 78 -13.82 -3.15 16.72
C THR A 78 -15.12 -2.99 15.94
N ASP A 79 -16.23 -2.70 16.64
CA ASP A 79 -17.53 -2.37 16.05
C ASP A 79 -17.39 -1.10 15.18
N SER A 80 -17.35 -1.28 13.87
CA SER A 80 -17.12 -0.19 12.91
C SER A 80 -17.62 -0.56 11.51
N LEU A 81 -17.53 0.39 10.56
CA LEU A 81 -17.71 0.11 9.14
C LEU A 81 -16.34 -0.05 8.46
N LEU A 82 -16.08 -1.24 7.90
CA LEU A 82 -14.86 -1.55 7.15
C LEU A 82 -15.19 -2.42 5.95
N GLY A 83 -14.43 -2.29 4.87
CA GLY A 83 -14.58 -3.17 3.72
C GLY A 83 -13.35 -3.26 2.82
N TYR A 84 -13.34 -4.25 1.94
CA TYR A 84 -12.38 -4.39 0.85
C TYR A 84 -12.94 -5.32 -0.22
N MET A 85 -12.41 -5.22 -1.44
CA MET A 85 -12.68 -6.17 -2.52
C MET A 85 -11.74 -7.38 -2.43
N TRP A 86 -12.21 -8.57 -2.79
CA TRP A 86 -11.40 -9.77 -2.84
C TRP A 86 -11.70 -10.66 -4.07
N PRO A 87 -10.74 -10.83 -5.00
CA PRO A 87 -9.42 -10.19 -5.06
C PRO A 87 -9.51 -8.65 -5.14
N LYS A 88 -8.47 -7.95 -4.68
CA LYS A 88 -8.40 -6.47 -4.71
C LYS A 88 -8.08 -5.90 -6.09
N TRP A 89 -7.66 -6.75 -7.02
CA TRP A 89 -7.33 -6.42 -8.39
C TRP A 89 -7.80 -7.54 -9.30
N VAL A 90 -8.36 -7.17 -10.45
CA VAL A 90 -8.91 -8.10 -11.44
C VAL A 90 -8.82 -7.48 -12.84
N LYS A 91 -9.10 -8.25 -13.89
CA LYS A 91 -9.38 -7.72 -15.23
C LYS A 91 -10.86 -7.35 -15.37
N ALA A 92 -11.17 -6.46 -16.31
CA ALA A 92 -12.53 -6.17 -16.73
C ALA A 92 -13.31 -7.46 -17.05
N GLY A 93 -14.56 -7.54 -16.60
CA GLY A 93 -15.41 -8.74 -16.73
C GLY A 93 -15.12 -9.87 -15.72
N GLU A 94 -14.00 -9.85 -15.00
CA GLU A 94 -13.78 -10.77 -13.88
C GLU A 94 -14.55 -10.32 -12.63
N LYS A 95 -14.59 -11.18 -11.60
CA LYS A 95 -15.40 -10.96 -10.41
C LYS A 95 -14.55 -10.86 -9.15
N SER A 96 -14.94 -9.93 -8.29
CA SER A 96 -14.47 -9.83 -6.91
C SER A 96 -15.64 -9.89 -5.95
N GLU A 97 -15.42 -10.53 -4.80
CA GLU A 97 -16.32 -10.48 -3.66
C GLU A 97 -16.09 -9.17 -2.90
N PHE A 98 -17.15 -8.44 -2.53
CA PHE A 98 -16.99 -7.40 -1.52
C PHE A 98 -17.12 -8.01 -0.12
N ARG A 99 -16.17 -7.69 0.75
CA ARG A 99 -16.11 -8.19 2.13
C ARG A 99 -16.25 -7.00 3.06
N VAL A 100 -17.39 -6.93 3.74
CA VAL A 100 -17.75 -5.79 4.59
C VAL A 100 -18.02 -6.26 6.00
N HIS A 101 -17.43 -5.56 6.97
CA HIS A 101 -17.77 -5.61 8.37
C HIS A 101 -18.61 -4.39 8.70
N ALA A 102 -19.82 -4.63 9.20
CA ALA A 102 -20.71 -3.61 9.73
C ALA A 102 -21.58 -4.22 10.84
N VAL A 103 -21.83 -3.48 11.92
CA VAL A 103 -22.72 -3.91 13.02
C VAL A 103 -24.18 -3.51 12.82
N GLU A 104 -24.48 -2.87 11.68
CA GLU A 104 -25.80 -2.45 11.24
C GLU A 104 -25.89 -2.54 9.71
N ALA A 105 -27.07 -2.23 9.15
CA ALA A 105 -27.28 -2.23 7.71
C ALA A 105 -26.37 -1.21 7.03
N TYR A 106 -25.81 -1.59 5.88
CA TYR A 106 -24.94 -0.72 5.09
C TYR A 106 -25.35 -0.69 3.62
N LYS A 107 -25.07 0.43 2.96
CA LYS A 107 -25.25 0.63 1.53
C LYS A 107 -23.89 0.64 0.84
N LEU A 108 -23.80 0.03 -0.35
CA LEU A 108 -22.65 0.15 -1.24
C LEU A 108 -23.00 0.89 -2.53
N ASP A 109 -22.16 1.86 -2.88
CA ASP A 109 -22.14 2.53 -4.18
C ASP A 109 -20.76 2.36 -4.85
N LEU A 110 -20.73 2.10 -6.16
CA LEU A 110 -19.49 1.97 -6.93
C LEU A 110 -19.16 3.28 -7.64
N TYR A 111 -17.91 3.71 -7.50
CA TYR A 111 -17.36 4.89 -8.16
C TYR A 111 -16.07 4.57 -8.91
N ARG A 112 -15.84 5.26 -10.04
CA ARG A 112 -14.53 5.33 -10.69
C ARG A 112 -13.84 6.62 -10.27
N TYR A 113 -12.58 6.52 -9.88
CA TYR A 113 -11.77 7.63 -9.38
C TYR A 113 -10.83 8.10 -10.49
N GLY A 114 -11.24 9.19 -11.14
CA GLY A 114 -10.50 9.89 -12.20
C GLY A 114 -10.35 11.38 -11.88
N TRP A 115 -10.36 12.26 -12.89
CA TRP A 115 -10.36 13.72 -12.65
C TRP A 115 -11.57 14.16 -11.83
N LYS A 116 -12.73 13.57 -12.14
CA LYS A 116 -13.92 13.60 -11.30
C LYS A 116 -14.19 12.21 -10.79
N LYS A 117 -14.75 12.10 -9.58
CA LYS A 117 -15.38 10.85 -9.16
C LYS A 117 -16.62 10.62 -10.01
N GLU A 118 -16.67 9.49 -10.69
CA GLU A 118 -17.82 9.09 -11.49
C GLU A 118 -18.62 8.05 -10.71
N PHE A 119 -19.88 8.37 -10.40
CA PHE A 119 -20.82 7.37 -9.87
C PHE A 119 -21.20 6.39 -10.97
N ILE A 120 -20.91 5.11 -10.77
CA ILE A 120 -21.22 4.05 -11.74
C ILE A 120 -22.60 3.47 -11.47
N LYS A 121 -22.83 2.99 -10.25
CA LYS A 121 -24.12 2.43 -9.82
C LYS A 121 -24.18 2.22 -8.32
N THR A 122 -25.40 2.21 -7.80
CA THR A 122 -25.69 1.65 -6.47
C THR A 122 -25.67 0.13 -6.58
N ILE A 123 -24.93 -0.52 -5.69
CA ILE A 123 -24.91 -1.98 -5.60
C ILE A 123 -26.12 -2.45 -4.78
N GLY A 124 -26.37 -1.83 -3.62
CA GLY A 124 -27.55 -2.13 -2.82
C GLY A 124 -27.39 -1.79 -1.35
N TRP A 125 -28.47 -2.03 -0.60
CA TRP A 125 -28.47 -2.12 0.85
C TRP A 125 -28.29 -3.58 1.25
N TYR A 126 -27.52 -3.75 2.32
CA TYR A 126 -27.16 -5.03 2.89
C TYR A 126 -27.50 -5.01 4.36
N ASP A 127 -28.48 -5.81 4.69
CA ASP A 127 -28.79 -6.26 6.02
C ASP A 127 -28.97 -7.77 5.97
N GLU A 128 -28.98 -8.40 7.13
CA GLU A 128 -29.35 -9.79 7.27
C GLU A 128 -30.32 -9.87 8.45
N HIS A 129 -31.30 -10.78 8.41
CA HIS A 129 -32.42 -10.79 9.35
C HIS A 129 -32.02 -10.92 10.83
N GLY A 130 -30.80 -11.39 11.12
CA GLY A 130 -30.26 -11.47 12.47
C GLY A 130 -29.64 -10.14 12.93
N PRO A 131 -29.75 -9.77 14.23
CA PRO A 131 -29.07 -8.60 14.75
C PRO A 131 -27.55 -8.72 14.50
N ARG A 132 -26.95 -7.66 13.95
CA ARG A 132 -25.51 -7.60 13.63
C ARG A 132 -25.05 -8.72 12.67
N ALA A 133 -25.92 -9.28 11.84
CA ALA A 133 -25.58 -10.44 11.02
C ALA A 133 -24.53 -10.17 9.91
N THR A 134 -24.32 -8.90 9.54
CA THR A 134 -23.25 -8.44 8.64
C THR A 134 -21.91 -8.23 9.35
N MET A 135 -21.87 -8.39 10.68
CA MET A 135 -20.66 -8.24 11.46
C MET A 135 -19.71 -9.41 11.18
N GLN A 136 -18.53 -9.08 10.67
CA GLN A 136 -17.46 -10.06 10.51
C GLN A 136 -16.68 -10.26 11.81
N ILE A 137 -15.97 -11.38 11.90
CA ILE A 137 -14.98 -11.68 12.93
C ILE A 137 -13.61 -11.91 12.29
N THR A 138 -12.54 -11.78 13.07
CA THR A 138 -11.19 -12.15 12.62
C THR A 138 -10.80 -13.53 13.17
N PRO A 139 -9.92 -14.27 12.48
CA PRO A 139 -9.25 -15.43 13.06
C PRO A 139 -8.46 -15.02 14.31
N ASP A 140 -8.17 -16.01 15.17
CA ASP A 140 -7.24 -15.83 16.29
C ASP A 140 -5.78 -16.05 15.86
N GLY A 141 -4.84 -15.54 16.65
CA GLY A 141 -3.41 -15.58 16.29
C GLY A 141 -2.97 -14.51 15.30
N ASP A 142 -1.89 -14.82 14.57
CA ASP A 142 -1.33 -13.97 13.53
C ASP A 142 -2.05 -14.17 12.19
N TYR A 143 -3.23 -13.54 12.06
CA TYR A 143 -3.95 -13.58 10.80
C TYR A 143 -3.33 -12.69 9.71
N THR A 144 -2.23 -11.95 9.98
CA THR A 144 -1.56 -11.23 8.89
C THR A 144 -0.88 -12.19 7.93
N GLN A 145 -0.62 -13.44 8.31
CA GLN A 145 -0.05 -14.44 7.42
C GLN A 145 -1.10 -15.17 6.56
N VAL A 146 -2.36 -15.21 7.01
CA VAL A 146 -3.41 -16.05 6.40
C VAL A 146 -4.65 -15.28 5.93
N GLY A 147 -4.74 -13.98 6.23
CA GLY A 147 -5.88 -13.14 5.90
C GLY A 147 -7.00 -13.18 6.93
N VAL A 148 -7.94 -12.23 6.83
CA VAL A 148 -9.10 -12.12 7.73
C VAL A 148 -10.21 -13.13 7.43
N GLN A 149 -10.23 -13.71 6.22
CA GLN A 149 -11.20 -14.74 5.82
C GLN A 149 -12.67 -14.33 6.04
N TRP A 150 -12.99 -13.04 5.86
CA TRP A 150 -14.36 -12.56 5.91
C TRP A 150 -15.23 -13.26 4.86
N ASN A 151 -16.52 -13.39 5.17
CA ASN A 151 -17.49 -14.17 4.40
C ASN A 151 -17.22 -15.70 4.34
N LYS A 152 -16.39 -16.26 5.23
CA LYS A 152 -16.17 -17.71 5.33
C LYS A 152 -17.05 -18.38 6.38
N GLN A 153 -17.24 -17.76 7.54
CA GLN A 153 -18.04 -18.28 8.65
C GLN A 153 -19.47 -17.74 8.57
N GLY A 154 -20.48 -18.61 8.53
CA GLY A 154 -21.90 -18.20 8.47
C GLY A 154 -22.44 -17.88 7.07
N TYR A 155 -21.57 -17.85 6.05
CA TYR A 155 -21.92 -17.62 4.64
C TYR A 155 -21.99 -18.95 3.86
N SER A 156 -22.76 -19.91 4.39
CA SER A 156 -22.95 -21.23 3.77
C SER A 156 -23.88 -21.19 2.56
N ASN A 157 -24.79 -20.21 2.52
CA ASN A 157 -25.64 -19.95 1.37
C ASN A 157 -24.85 -19.16 0.31
N PRO A 158 -24.68 -19.67 -0.92
CA PRO A 158 -24.02 -18.93 -1.99
C PRO A 158 -24.65 -17.57 -2.30
N HIS A 159 -25.94 -17.38 -2.00
CA HIS A 159 -26.63 -16.10 -2.19
C HIS A 159 -26.17 -15.00 -1.21
N HIS A 160 -25.55 -15.37 -0.07
CA HIS A 160 -24.98 -14.39 0.87
C HIS A 160 -23.59 -13.91 0.44
N LYS A 161 -22.90 -14.68 -0.43
CA LYS A 161 -21.65 -14.24 -1.04
C LYS A 161 -21.96 -13.41 -2.26
N GLN A 162 -21.58 -12.15 -2.21
CA GLN A 162 -21.99 -11.19 -3.22
C GLN A 162 -20.77 -10.72 -4.00
N PHE A 163 -20.81 -11.05 -5.28
CA PHE A 163 -19.77 -10.76 -6.24
C PHE A 163 -20.18 -9.57 -7.09
N LEU A 164 -19.20 -8.73 -7.39
CA LEU A 164 -19.32 -7.66 -8.35
C LEU A 164 -18.44 -8.01 -9.56
N GLU A 165 -19.04 -7.91 -10.74
CA GLU A 165 -18.30 -7.98 -12.00
C GLU A 165 -17.61 -6.65 -12.27
N ALA A 166 -16.34 -6.72 -12.66
CA ALA A 166 -15.51 -5.57 -12.93
C ALA A 166 -16.01 -4.82 -14.16
N PRO A 167 -16.17 -3.48 -14.09
CA PRO A 167 -16.55 -2.68 -15.24
C PRO A 167 -15.60 -2.87 -16.43
N GLU A 168 -16.10 -2.61 -17.65
CA GLU A 168 -15.33 -2.77 -18.89
C GLU A 168 -14.12 -1.82 -18.97
N GLN A 169 -14.28 -0.59 -18.46
CA GLN A 169 -13.23 0.43 -18.48
C GLN A 169 -12.20 0.15 -17.37
N SER A 170 -10.92 0.14 -17.74
CA SER A 170 -9.82 0.04 -16.79
C SER A 170 -9.74 1.28 -15.88
N GLY A 171 -9.20 1.11 -14.68
CA GLY A 171 -8.99 2.22 -13.76
C GLY A 171 -9.07 1.86 -12.28
N LEU A 172 -8.97 2.91 -11.47
CA LEU A 172 -9.09 2.83 -10.01
C LEU A 172 -10.54 3.03 -9.63
N TYR A 173 -11.17 1.99 -9.11
CA TYR A 173 -12.53 2.05 -8.60
C TYR A 173 -12.52 2.09 -7.08
N TYR A 174 -13.58 2.62 -6.50
CA TYR A 174 -13.83 2.56 -5.06
C TYR A 174 -15.27 2.13 -4.81
N LEU A 175 -15.44 1.32 -3.77
CA LEU A 175 -16.74 1.13 -3.16
C LEU A 175 -16.87 2.14 -2.03
N HIS A 176 -18.02 2.82 -1.99
CA HIS A 176 -18.44 3.70 -0.92
C HIS A 176 -19.42 2.93 -0.05
N ALA A 177 -18.99 2.58 1.16
CA ALA A 177 -19.85 2.01 2.17
C ALA A 177 -20.39 3.13 3.08
N SER A 178 -21.70 3.10 3.35
CA SER A 178 -22.34 4.00 4.30
C SER A 178 -23.38 3.26 5.14
N THR A 179 -23.64 3.71 6.38
CA THR A 179 -24.70 3.13 7.23
C THR A 179 -25.86 4.10 7.44
N GLU A 180 -26.97 3.60 7.99
CA GLU A 180 -28.13 4.43 8.36
C GLU A 180 -27.78 5.51 9.39
N THR A 181 -26.83 5.23 10.30
CA THR A 181 -26.40 6.20 11.33
C THR A 181 -25.37 7.21 10.83
N GLY A 182 -24.88 7.06 9.59
CA GLY A 182 -24.01 8.02 8.92
C GLY A 182 -22.52 7.68 8.93
N ASP A 183 -22.13 6.47 9.35
CA ASP A 183 -20.75 6.01 9.17
C ASP A 183 -20.43 5.90 7.68
N PHE A 184 -19.16 6.17 7.31
CA PHE A 184 -18.69 6.10 5.94
C PHE A 184 -17.29 5.48 5.87
N PHE A 185 -17.10 4.58 4.91
CA PHE A 185 -15.80 3.99 4.61
C PHE A 185 -15.70 3.70 3.12
N SER A 186 -14.59 4.08 2.50
CA SER A 186 -14.30 3.77 1.09
C SER A 186 -13.10 2.87 0.95
N PHE A 187 -13.10 1.96 -0.02
CA PHE A 187 -11.96 1.09 -0.29
C PHE A 187 -11.73 0.87 -1.79
N PRO A 188 -10.46 0.76 -2.22
CA PRO A 188 -10.12 0.68 -3.63
C PRO A 188 -10.38 -0.71 -4.24
N TRP A 189 -10.50 -0.71 -5.55
CA TRP A 189 -10.52 -1.88 -6.42
C TRP A 189 -9.82 -1.54 -7.73
N ILE A 190 -8.75 -2.28 -8.04
CA ILE A 190 -7.99 -2.07 -9.28
C ILE A 190 -8.61 -2.91 -10.39
N VAL A 191 -9.00 -2.28 -11.48
CA VAL A 191 -9.55 -2.96 -12.67
C VAL A 191 -8.61 -2.75 -13.84
N ALA A 192 -7.91 -3.82 -14.22
CA ALA A 192 -7.12 -3.90 -15.44
C ALA A 192 -8.02 -4.09 -16.66
N PRO A 193 -7.58 -3.67 -17.86
CA PRO A 193 -8.39 -3.89 -19.06
C PRO A 193 -8.50 -5.39 -19.40
N ALA A 194 -9.56 -5.76 -20.13
CA ALA A 194 -9.69 -7.11 -20.67
C ALA A 194 -8.61 -7.39 -21.73
N GLU A 195 -8.37 -6.41 -22.61
CA GLU A 195 -7.32 -6.36 -23.62
C GLU A 195 -6.78 -4.92 -23.64
N PRO A 196 -5.49 -4.68 -23.93
CA PRO A 196 -4.92 -3.33 -23.95
C PRO A 196 -5.78 -2.33 -24.75
N ALA A 197 -6.18 -1.25 -24.10
CA ALA A 197 -7.04 -0.20 -24.65
C ALA A 197 -6.27 1.11 -24.88
N SER A 198 -5.10 1.28 -24.26
CA SER A 198 -4.22 2.44 -24.44
C SER A 198 -2.79 2.03 -24.86
N LYS A 199 -1.97 3.02 -25.22
CA LYS A 199 -0.51 2.88 -25.37
C LYS A 199 0.27 3.18 -24.09
N THR A 200 -0.43 3.60 -23.04
CA THR A 200 0.12 3.88 -21.71
C THR A 200 -0.40 2.88 -20.69
N ALA A 201 0.52 2.18 -20.02
CA ALA A 201 0.21 1.39 -18.83
C ALA A 201 0.68 2.14 -17.58
N VAL A 202 -0.16 2.15 -16.53
CA VAL A 202 0.17 2.70 -15.22
C VAL A 202 0.11 1.57 -14.20
N LEU A 203 1.11 1.49 -13.32
CA LEU A 203 1.09 0.58 -12.18
C LEU A 203 0.60 1.29 -10.91
N ALA A 204 -0.45 0.74 -10.30
CA ALA A 204 -0.81 1.04 -8.92
C ALA A 204 0.10 0.25 -7.98
N ALA A 205 0.69 0.92 -6.99
CA ALA A 205 1.71 0.35 -6.11
C ALA A 205 1.11 -0.55 -5.01
N ASN A 206 0.31 -1.55 -5.39
CA ASN A 206 -0.50 -2.33 -4.47
C ASN A 206 0.33 -3.21 -3.51
N ILE A 207 1.57 -3.54 -3.89
CA ILE A 207 2.53 -4.23 -2.99
C ILE A 207 2.92 -3.27 -1.87
N ASN A 208 3.20 -2.01 -2.20
CA ASN A 208 3.47 -0.96 -1.22
C ASN A 208 2.30 -0.75 -0.27
N TRP A 209 1.07 -0.70 -0.78
CA TRP A 209 -0.12 -0.56 0.06
C TRP A 209 -0.20 -1.68 1.12
N ASN A 210 0.06 -2.93 0.72
CA ASN A 210 0.04 -4.05 1.67
C ASN A 210 1.23 -4.04 2.65
N ALA A 211 2.42 -3.62 2.19
CA ALA A 211 3.61 -3.51 3.05
C ALA A 211 3.40 -2.49 4.19
N TYR A 212 2.67 -1.40 3.94
CA TYR A 212 2.32 -0.40 4.95
C TYR A 212 1.04 -0.74 5.73
N ASN A 213 0.28 -1.75 5.31
CA ASN A 213 -0.97 -2.12 5.96
C ASN A 213 -0.74 -2.86 7.29
N ASN A 214 -0.93 -2.14 8.39
CA ASN A 214 -0.86 -2.67 9.76
C ASN A 214 -2.19 -3.23 10.29
N PHE A 215 -3.17 -3.51 9.42
CA PHE A 215 -4.39 -4.23 9.83
C PHE A 215 -4.03 -5.68 10.19
N GLY A 216 -4.39 -6.11 11.38
CA GLY A 216 -3.95 -7.37 12.00
C GLY A 216 -2.76 -7.26 12.95
N GLY A 217 -2.17 -6.06 13.09
CA GLY A 217 -1.12 -5.78 14.06
C GLY A 217 0.30 -6.01 13.57
N ARG A 218 0.49 -6.40 12.30
CA ARG A 218 1.79 -6.42 11.63
C ARG A 218 1.75 -5.72 10.27
N SER A 219 2.87 -5.12 9.93
CA SER A 219 3.20 -4.59 8.60
C SER A 219 4.73 -4.61 8.45
N ASN A 220 5.27 -4.11 7.34
CA ASN A 220 6.72 -3.93 7.24
C ASN A 220 7.26 -2.88 8.24
N TYR A 221 6.42 -2.05 8.83
CA TYR A 221 6.86 -1.00 9.77
C TYR A 221 6.53 -1.30 11.24
N ILE A 222 5.69 -2.31 11.48
CA ILE A 222 5.21 -2.72 12.80
C ILE A 222 5.36 -4.23 12.90
N HIS A 223 6.25 -4.70 13.78
CA HIS A 223 6.59 -6.12 13.91
C HIS A 223 6.89 -6.80 12.55
N PRO A 224 7.87 -6.26 11.79
CA PRO A 224 8.17 -6.74 10.44
C PRO A 224 8.60 -8.20 10.41
N ASP A 225 9.36 -8.61 11.42
CA ASP A 225 9.93 -9.94 11.57
C ASP A 225 8.88 -11.02 11.80
N ALA A 226 8.13 -10.94 12.90
CA ALA A 226 7.18 -11.96 13.32
C ALA A 226 6.13 -11.39 14.30
N PHE A 227 5.08 -12.17 14.55
CA PHE A 227 4.06 -11.80 15.52
C PHE A 227 4.63 -11.74 16.94
N PRO A 228 4.51 -10.61 17.64
CA PRO A 228 5.03 -10.47 18.99
C PRO A 228 4.25 -11.30 20.03
N PRO A 229 4.92 -11.77 21.10
CA PRO A 229 4.32 -12.68 22.09
C PRO A 229 3.27 -12.04 23.01
N THR A 230 3.21 -10.70 23.08
CA THR A 230 2.25 -9.98 23.93
C THR A 230 1.71 -8.76 23.18
N PRO A 231 0.41 -8.44 23.31
CA PRO A 231 -0.17 -7.26 22.69
C PRO A 231 0.41 -5.96 23.25
N THR A 232 0.32 -4.91 22.45
CA THR A 232 0.76 -3.57 22.84
C THR A 232 -0.25 -2.96 23.80
N VAL A 233 0.18 -2.53 24.97
CA VAL A 233 -0.61 -1.67 25.88
C VAL A 233 -0.38 -0.22 25.53
N ASN A 234 0.89 0.16 25.35
CA ASN A 234 1.31 1.48 24.93
C ASN A 234 2.50 1.38 23.99
N ALA A 235 2.31 1.82 22.75
CA ALA A 235 3.33 1.72 21.71
C ALA A 235 4.69 2.28 22.13
N ARG A 236 4.74 3.44 22.81
CA ARG A 236 6.02 4.08 23.21
C ARG A 236 6.73 3.39 24.37
N TYR A 237 6.01 2.62 25.17
CA TYR A 237 6.57 1.88 26.31
C TYR A 237 6.81 0.41 26.02
N ASP A 238 6.21 -0.15 24.95
CA ASP A 238 6.25 -1.58 24.67
C ASP A 238 7.02 -1.93 23.38
N LEU A 239 7.00 -1.07 22.36
CA LEU A 239 7.66 -1.37 21.09
C LEU A 239 9.16 -1.09 21.20
N LYS A 240 9.98 -2.09 20.84
CA LYS A 240 11.45 -2.00 20.81
C LYS A 240 11.97 -0.72 20.14
N ARG A 241 11.31 -0.27 19.07
CA ARG A 241 11.66 0.98 18.37
C ARG A 241 11.69 2.23 19.25
N TYR A 242 10.97 2.25 20.36
CA TYR A 242 10.93 3.37 21.29
C TYR A 242 11.64 3.07 22.62
N THR A 243 11.75 1.80 23.00
CA THR A 243 12.24 1.39 24.31
C THR A 243 13.70 0.96 24.31
N ASP A 244 14.23 0.58 23.15
CA ASP A 244 15.61 0.10 22.98
C ASP A 244 16.40 1.11 22.14
N SER A 245 17.42 1.72 22.74
CA SER A 245 18.28 2.71 22.08
C SER A 245 19.10 2.11 20.94
N GLU A 246 19.36 0.80 21.01
CA GLU A 246 20.08 0.04 19.98
C GLU A 246 19.13 -0.54 18.93
N HIS A 247 17.82 -0.29 19.03
CA HIS A 247 16.86 -0.77 18.04
C HIS A 247 17.24 -0.26 16.65
N ARG A 248 17.40 -1.22 15.74
CA ARG A 248 17.51 -0.99 14.30
C ARG A 248 16.29 -1.63 13.66
N ASN A 249 15.65 -0.89 12.75
CA ASN A 249 14.64 -1.51 11.89
C ASN A 249 15.35 -2.54 11.02
N TYR A 250 14.67 -3.66 10.73
CA TYR A 250 15.14 -4.67 9.78
C TYR A 250 16.49 -5.30 10.16
N ASN A 251 16.56 -5.93 11.33
CA ASN A 251 17.78 -6.51 11.91
C ASN A 251 17.75 -8.05 11.99
N THR A 252 16.94 -8.70 11.15
CA THR A 252 16.83 -10.16 11.03
C THR A 252 16.92 -10.60 9.58
N ASP A 253 17.28 -11.86 9.35
CA ASP A 253 17.34 -12.45 8.01
C ASP A 253 16.04 -13.14 7.59
N THR A 254 15.09 -13.28 8.52
CA THR A 254 13.81 -13.97 8.28
C THR A 254 12.62 -13.10 8.68
N TYR A 255 11.66 -13.01 7.76
CA TYR A 255 10.43 -12.22 7.90
C TYR A 255 9.25 -13.12 7.56
N ALA A 256 8.23 -13.17 8.43
CA ALA A 256 7.00 -13.91 8.17
C ALA A 256 6.09 -13.15 7.19
N PRO A 257 5.32 -13.86 6.34
CA PRO A 257 4.59 -13.26 5.22
C PRO A 257 3.44 -12.33 5.66
N LEU A 258 3.02 -11.47 4.74
CA LEU A 258 1.89 -10.55 4.85
C LEU A 258 0.87 -10.87 3.76
N SER A 259 -0.34 -11.24 4.17
CA SER A 259 -1.45 -11.56 3.29
C SER A 259 -2.10 -10.30 2.74
N PHE A 260 -2.47 -10.34 1.46
CA PHE A 260 -3.30 -9.33 0.82
C PHE A 260 -4.78 -9.45 1.22
N ASP A 261 -5.23 -10.56 1.83
CA ASP A 261 -6.63 -10.77 2.22
C ASP A 261 -6.98 -10.05 3.53
N ARG A 262 -6.87 -8.71 3.53
CA ARG A 262 -7.09 -7.83 4.68
C ARG A 262 -7.63 -6.47 4.25
N PRO A 263 -8.52 -5.83 5.03
CA PRO A 263 -8.85 -4.42 4.84
C PRO A 263 -7.60 -3.54 4.82
N GLU A 264 -7.62 -2.46 4.03
CA GLU A 264 -6.54 -1.47 3.94
C GLU A 264 -7.05 -0.07 4.31
N PRO A 265 -7.28 0.22 5.60
CA PRO A 265 -7.75 1.54 6.03
C PRO A 265 -6.85 2.71 5.62
N ILE A 266 -5.58 2.43 5.29
CA ILE A 266 -4.63 3.43 4.78
C ILE A 266 -5.02 3.98 3.40
N ASN A 267 -5.85 3.26 2.64
CA ASN A 267 -6.34 3.64 1.32
C ASN A 267 -7.72 4.35 1.39
N TYR A 268 -8.21 4.67 2.58
CA TYR A 268 -9.47 5.38 2.76
C TYR A 268 -9.43 6.81 2.18
N ILE A 269 -10.49 7.21 1.48
CA ILE A 269 -10.68 8.57 0.95
C ILE A 269 -12.09 9.04 1.36
N PRO A 270 -12.22 10.14 2.13
CA PRO A 270 -13.53 10.68 2.50
C PRO A 270 -14.43 10.96 1.29
N ALA A 271 -15.75 10.83 1.48
CA ALA A 271 -16.74 10.94 0.41
C ALA A 271 -16.58 12.23 -0.41
N GLY A 272 -16.47 13.37 0.29
CA GLY A 272 -16.40 14.70 -0.31
C GLY A 272 -15.01 15.17 -0.77
N THR A 273 -13.96 14.35 -0.63
CA THR A 273 -12.61 14.73 -1.10
C THR A 273 -12.56 14.67 -2.63
N GLU A 274 -12.12 15.74 -3.29
CA GLU A 274 -11.87 15.80 -4.73
C GLU A 274 -10.38 15.61 -5.06
N ALA A 275 -10.05 15.34 -6.32
CA ALA A 275 -8.67 15.05 -6.73
C ALA A 275 -7.70 16.20 -6.45
N GLY A 276 -8.18 17.45 -6.57
CA GLY A 276 -7.41 18.67 -6.30
C GLY A 276 -7.33 19.05 -4.82
N ASP A 277 -7.95 18.29 -3.91
CA ASP A 277 -7.88 18.59 -2.48
C ASP A 277 -6.56 18.12 -1.86
N PRO A 278 -6.09 18.78 -0.78
CA PRO A 278 -4.95 18.32 0.00
C PRO A 278 -5.09 16.87 0.49
N ILE A 279 -3.97 16.17 0.56
CA ILE A 279 -3.86 14.81 1.08
C ILE A 279 -3.52 14.88 2.56
N ILE A 280 -4.54 14.71 3.40
CA ILE A 280 -4.42 14.84 4.84
C ILE A 280 -3.73 13.60 5.45
N GLY A 281 -2.82 13.86 6.39
CA GLY A 281 -2.22 12.83 7.23
C GLY A 281 -1.08 12.04 6.58
N ARG A 282 -0.54 11.08 7.32
CA ARG A 282 0.67 10.34 6.93
C ARG A 282 0.45 9.31 5.81
N PRO A 283 -0.43 8.30 5.97
CA PRO A 283 -0.47 7.18 5.03
C PRO A 283 -0.96 7.58 3.64
N GLY A 284 -2.00 8.42 3.56
CA GLY A 284 -2.60 8.81 2.27
C GLY A 284 -1.60 9.49 1.32
N CYS A 285 -0.58 10.15 1.87
CA CYS A 285 0.45 10.89 1.14
C CYS A 285 1.42 10.03 0.30
N HIS A 286 1.29 8.70 0.29
CA HIS A 286 2.17 7.82 -0.48
C HIS A 286 1.54 6.48 -0.93
N VAL A 287 0.20 6.36 -0.86
CA VAL A 287 -0.56 5.17 -1.30
C VAL A 287 -1.68 5.61 -2.24
N ALA A 288 -2.75 4.81 -2.39
CA ALA A 288 -3.82 5.07 -3.35
C ALA A 288 -4.36 6.52 -3.39
N PRO A 289 -4.51 7.27 -2.28
CA PRO A 289 -4.91 8.67 -2.34
C PRO A 289 -3.89 9.54 -3.10
N ALA A 290 -2.59 9.38 -2.88
CA ALA A 290 -1.57 10.12 -3.63
C ALA A 290 -1.53 9.70 -5.11
N GLU A 291 -1.61 8.41 -5.40
CA GLU A 291 -1.62 7.89 -6.77
C GLU A 291 -2.82 8.39 -7.59
N TRP A 292 -3.98 8.57 -6.94
CA TRP A 292 -5.17 9.13 -7.57
C TRP A 292 -4.91 10.53 -8.17
N ARG A 293 -4.02 11.35 -7.61
CA ARG A 293 -3.71 12.69 -8.16
C ARG A 293 -3.10 12.59 -9.56
N PHE A 294 -2.24 11.59 -9.77
CA PHE A 294 -1.67 11.35 -11.08
C PHE A 294 -2.70 10.82 -12.09
N LEU A 295 -3.56 9.88 -11.68
CA LEU A 295 -4.63 9.36 -12.55
C LEU A 295 -5.61 10.48 -12.95
N ALA A 296 -5.97 11.33 -11.99
CA ALA A 296 -6.80 12.50 -12.22
C ALA A 296 -6.15 13.50 -13.18
N TRP A 297 -4.83 13.66 -13.10
CA TRP A 297 -4.08 14.51 -14.03
C TRP A 297 -4.08 13.95 -15.46
N LEU A 298 -3.85 12.65 -15.64
CA LEU A 298 -3.92 12.01 -16.96
C LEU A 298 -5.26 12.31 -17.64
N GLU A 299 -6.38 12.17 -16.92
CA GLU A 299 -7.70 12.45 -17.46
C GLU A 299 -7.95 13.94 -17.72
N ARG A 300 -7.45 14.83 -16.86
CA ARG A 300 -7.58 16.28 -17.04
C ARG A 300 -6.87 16.74 -18.32
N GLU A 301 -5.69 16.18 -18.59
CA GLU A 301 -4.89 16.49 -19.78
C GLU A 301 -5.30 15.67 -21.03
N GLY A 302 -6.19 14.69 -20.88
CA GLY A 302 -6.70 13.88 -21.98
C GLY A 302 -5.79 12.73 -22.42
N PHE A 303 -4.90 12.25 -21.55
CA PHE A 303 -4.10 11.05 -21.79
C PHE A 303 -4.88 9.79 -21.41
N GLU A 304 -5.10 8.91 -22.39
CA GLU A 304 -5.67 7.58 -22.15
C GLU A 304 -4.66 6.66 -21.48
N TYR A 305 -5.10 5.79 -20.58
CA TYR A 305 -4.23 4.85 -19.88
C TYR A 305 -4.97 3.58 -19.48
N ASP A 306 -4.21 2.51 -19.32
CA ASP A 306 -4.66 1.29 -18.65
C ASP A 306 -4.01 1.17 -17.27
N LEU A 307 -4.81 0.88 -16.24
CA LEU A 307 -4.32 0.70 -14.87
C LEU A 307 -4.15 -0.78 -14.54
N TYR A 308 -2.97 -1.16 -14.07
CA TYR A 308 -2.70 -2.51 -13.56
C TYR A 308 -2.20 -2.43 -12.12
N ALA A 309 -2.45 -3.49 -11.35
CA ALA A 309 -1.75 -3.69 -10.08
C ALA A 309 -0.31 -4.17 -10.35
N GLU A 310 0.67 -3.76 -9.52
CA GLU A 310 2.03 -4.34 -9.55
C GLU A 310 2.02 -5.88 -9.45
N THR A 311 1.12 -6.42 -8.63
CA THR A 311 0.89 -7.88 -8.56
C THR A 311 0.45 -8.50 -9.89
N GLN A 312 -0.35 -7.82 -10.71
CA GLN A 312 -0.72 -8.29 -12.04
C GLN A 312 0.46 -8.22 -13.02
N PHE A 313 1.40 -7.29 -12.81
CA PHE A 313 2.66 -7.28 -13.54
C PHE A 313 3.56 -8.47 -13.13
N HIS A 314 3.66 -8.75 -11.83
CA HIS A 314 4.36 -9.95 -11.34
C HIS A 314 3.78 -11.26 -11.90
N GLU A 315 2.46 -11.37 -11.96
CA GLU A 315 1.74 -12.56 -12.47
C GLU A 315 1.84 -12.70 -14.00
N GLY A 316 2.40 -11.72 -14.72
CA GLY A 316 2.49 -11.73 -16.18
C GLY A 316 1.18 -11.38 -16.90
N THR A 317 0.21 -10.78 -16.20
CA THR A 317 -1.05 -10.30 -16.80
C THR A 317 -0.82 -9.07 -17.68
N LEU A 318 0.10 -8.20 -17.28
CA LEU A 318 0.55 -7.06 -18.08
C LEU A 318 1.67 -7.50 -19.03
N ASN A 319 1.40 -7.54 -20.33
CA ASN A 319 2.41 -7.70 -21.35
C ASN A 319 2.96 -6.33 -21.79
N LEU A 320 4.21 -6.03 -21.43
CA LEU A 320 4.83 -4.74 -21.70
C LEU A 320 4.97 -4.43 -23.21
N ASP A 321 5.09 -5.44 -24.05
CA ASP A 321 5.31 -5.26 -25.49
C ASP A 321 4.05 -4.74 -26.23
N GLU A 322 2.90 -4.69 -25.56
CA GLU A 322 1.66 -4.10 -26.11
C GLU A 322 1.55 -2.58 -25.86
N TYR A 323 2.42 -2.05 -25.00
CA TYR A 323 2.44 -0.66 -24.58
C TYR A 323 3.68 0.07 -25.13
N LYS A 324 3.58 1.40 -25.25
CA LYS A 324 4.73 2.26 -25.58
C LYS A 324 5.44 2.73 -24.32
N VAL A 325 4.68 2.99 -23.26
CA VAL A 325 5.18 3.54 -22.01
C VAL A 325 4.57 2.83 -20.81
N LEU A 326 5.42 2.51 -19.83
CA LEU A 326 5.03 2.12 -18.49
C LEU A 326 5.28 3.30 -17.54
N ILE A 327 4.32 3.59 -16.67
CA ILE A 327 4.43 4.63 -15.66
C ILE A 327 4.30 4.02 -14.27
N THR A 328 5.24 4.35 -13.39
CA THR A 328 5.15 4.04 -11.95
C THR A 328 5.03 5.32 -11.13
N THR A 329 4.22 5.27 -10.09
CA THR A 329 3.93 6.36 -9.15
C THR A 329 3.46 5.71 -7.85
N THR A 330 3.27 6.38 -6.73
CA THR A 330 3.95 7.56 -6.18
C THR A 330 5.12 7.10 -5.29
N HIS A 331 5.02 5.88 -4.77
CA HIS A 331 6.00 5.27 -3.87
C HIS A 331 6.09 3.74 -4.15
N PRO A 332 6.62 3.32 -5.31
CA PRO A 332 6.72 1.90 -5.69
C PRO A 332 7.91 1.20 -5.00
N GLU A 333 7.93 1.19 -3.66
CA GLU A 333 9.10 0.80 -2.84
C GLU A 333 9.46 -0.70 -2.91
N TYR A 334 8.46 -1.56 -3.11
CA TYR A 334 8.57 -3.01 -2.94
C TYR A 334 8.37 -3.75 -4.25
N TRP A 335 9.42 -4.37 -4.78
CA TRP A 335 9.41 -4.99 -6.10
C TRP A 335 9.95 -6.41 -6.08
N SER A 336 9.34 -7.31 -6.84
CA SER A 336 9.93 -8.63 -7.04
C SER A 336 11.10 -8.57 -8.01
N ARG A 337 12.10 -9.44 -7.79
CA ARG A 337 13.20 -9.65 -8.74
C ARG A 337 12.69 -9.88 -10.18
N HIS A 338 11.63 -10.67 -10.33
CA HIS A 338 11.03 -10.95 -11.63
C HIS A 338 10.54 -9.68 -12.33
N MET A 339 9.76 -8.84 -11.64
CA MET A 339 9.25 -7.58 -12.20
C MET A 339 10.39 -6.66 -12.63
N TYR A 340 11.42 -6.52 -11.80
CA TYR A 340 12.58 -5.67 -12.08
C TYR A 340 13.27 -6.07 -13.38
N TYR A 341 13.67 -7.34 -13.52
CA TYR A 341 14.41 -7.77 -14.70
C TYR A 341 13.54 -7.86 -15.97
N THR A 342 12.24 -8.14 -15.83
CA THR A 342 11.30 -8.05 -16.95
C THR A 342 11.20 -6.62 -17.48
N LEU A 343 11.05 -5.64 -16.59
CA LEU A 343 11.00 -4.22 -16.95
C LEU A 343 12.34 -3.76 -17.53
N LYS A 344 13.46 -4.11 -16.89
CA LYS A 344 14.79 -3.75 -17.37
C LYS A 344 15.06 -4.30 -18.77
N SER A 345 14.78 -5.57 -19.03
CA SER A 345 14.95 -6.15 -20.37
C SER A 345 14.06 -5.44 -21.40
N TRP A 346 12.81 -5.11 -21.05
CA TRP A 346 11.93 -4.37 -21.96
C TRP A 346 12.51 -3.01 -22.36
N VAL A 347 12.96 -2.23 -21.37
CA VAL A 347 13.52 -0.89 -21.59
C VAL A 347 14.86 -0.95 -22.34
N PHE A 348 15.77 -1.83 -21.92
CA PHE A 348 17.15 -1.85 -22.42
C PHE A 348 17.32 -2.60 -23.74
N GLU A 349 16.46 -3.60 -24.01
CA GLU A 349 16.67 -4.54 -25.12
C GLU A 349 15.54 -4.47 -26.16
N ARG A 350 14.35 -3.97 -25.79
CA ARG A 350 13.15 -3.99 -26.64
C ARG A 350 12.55 -2.62 -26.91
N GLY A 351 13.25 -1.54 -26.54
CA GLY A 351 12.82 -0.16 -26.84
C GLY A 351 11.70 0.36 -25.94
N GLY A 352 11.46 -0.29 -24.80
CA GLY A 352 10.46 0.15 -23.82
C GLY A 352 10.78 1.50 -23.21
N ARG A 353 9.74 2.25 -22.84
CA ARG A 353 9.88 3.59 -22.25
C ARG A 353 9.27 3.63 -20.85
N LEU A 354 10.00 4.17 -19.89
CA LEU A 354 9.64 4.16 -18.47
C LEU A 354 9.57 5.57 -17.91
N MET A 355 8.42 5.93 -17.33
CA MET A 355 8.30 7.12 -16.47
C MET A 355 8.21 6.69 -15.01
N TYR A 356 9.22 7.05 -14.22
CA TYR A 356 9.23 6.87 -12.77
C TYR A 356 8.91 8.20 -12.09
N LEU A 357 7.65 8.33 -11.68
CA LEU A 357 7.06 9.55 -11.12
C LEU A 357 6.91 9.46 -9.59
N GLY A 358 7.84 8.79 -8.92
CA GLY A 358 7.83 8.58 -7.47
C GLY A 358 9.20 8.78 -6.82
N GLY A 359 9.29 8.48 -5.53
CA GLY A 359 10.54 8.44 -4.75
C GLY A 359 10.66 7.12 -3.99
N ASN A 360 11.88 6.74 -3.60
CA ASN A 360 12.20 5.47 -2.93
C ASN A 360 11.65 4.22 -3.66
N GLY A 361 11.64 4.28 -4.98
CA GLY A 361 11.14 3.23 -5.85
C GLY A 361 12.11 2.07 -5.95
N LEU A 362 11.57 0.85 -6.02
CA LEU A 362 12.30 -0.39 -6.26
C LEU A 362 13.39 -0.66 -5.19
N ASN A 363 13.22 -0.08 -3.99
CA ASN A 363 14.21 -0.08 -2.93
C ASN A 363 14.32 -1.41 -2.19
N CYS A 364 13.28 -2.25 -2.19
CA CYS A 364 13.25 -3.50 -1.44
C CYS A 364 12.69 -4.67 -2.25
N GLU A 365 13.38 -5.81 -2.18
CA GLU A 365 12.88 -7.03 -2.81
C GLU A 365 11.68 -7.60 -2.04
N VAL A 366 10.70 -8.11 -2.79
CA VAL A 366 9.64 -8.98 -2.27
C VAL A 366 9.57 -10.31 -2.99
N GLU A 367 9.14 -11.33 -2.25
CA GLU A 367 8.78 -12.65 -2.77
C GLU A 367 7.28 -12.87 -2.61
N PHE A 368 6.70 -13.71 -3.47
CA PHE A 368 5.31 -14.16 -3.39
C PHE A 368 5.29 -15.68 -3.13
N PRO A 369 5.24 -16.13 -1.86
CA PRO A 369 5.19 -17.56 -1.54
C PRO A 369 3.98 -18.26 -2.14
N ASP A 370 2.89 -17.52 -2.32
CA ASP A 370 1.65 -17.94 -2.97
C ASP A 370 0.94 -16.71 -3.58
N LYS A 371 -0.24 -16.91 -4.17
CA LYS A 371 -1.02 -15.86 -4.84
C LYS A 371 -1.52 -14.75 -3.90
N TYR A 372 -1.60 -15.02 -2.60
CA TYR A 372 -2.29 -14.17 -1.62
C TYR A 372 -1.39 -13.60 -0.55
N THR A 373 -0.10 -13.94 -0.55
CA THR A 373 0.87 -13.46 0.45
C THR A 373 2.12 -12.91 -0.21
N MET A 374 2.75 -11.95 0.47
CA MET A 374 4.07 -11.43 0.12
C MET A 374 5.01 -11.55 1.31
N LYS A 375 6.30 -11.74 1.04
CA LYS A 375 7.36 -11.67 2.03
C LYS A 375 8.29 -10.53 1.64
N VAL A 376 8.60 -9.66 2.60
CA VAL A 376 9.50 -8.53 2.41
C VAL A 376 10.92 -8.95 2.77
N ASN A 377 11.83 -8.89 1.80
CA ASN A 377 13.23 -9.20 2.00
C ASN A 377 13.98 -7.93 2.37
N ASN A 378 13.77 -7.43 3.60
CA ASN A 378 14.48 -6.23 4.04
C ASN A 378 15.99 -6.44 4.20
N GLY A 379 16.43 -7.71 4.24
CA GLY A 379 17.76 -8.10 4.70
C GLY A 379 18.03 -7.67 6.13
N ASN A 380 19.28 -7.86 6.53
CA ASN A 380 19.82 -7.22 7.73
C ASN A 380 20.41 -5.88 7.30
N VAL A 381 19.71 -4.78 7.60
CA VAL A 381 20.10 -3.43 7.15
C VAL A 381 21.48 -3.00 7.66
N LEU A 382 22.07 -3.71 8.65
CA LEU A 382 23.49 -3.56 8.99
C LEU A 382 24.44 -3.82 7.80
N ALA A 383 23.99 -4.51 6.75
CA ALA A 383 24.72 -4.65 5.49
C ALA A 383 24.82 -3.32 4.72
N LEU A 384 23.81 -2.44 4.81
CA LEU A 384 23.83 -1.10 4.19
C LEU A 384 24.81 -0.16 4.90
N ASP A 385 25.08 -0.41 6.18
CA ASP A 385 26.03 0.37 6.99
C ASP A 385 27.49 -0.04 6.75
N ARG A 386 27.78 -1.03 5.90
CA ARG A 386 29.15 -1.51 5.63
C ARG A 386 29.88 -0.57 4.69
N PRO A 387 30.88 0.21 5.17
CA PRO A 387 31.60 1.13 4.32
C PRO A 387 32.39 0.37 3.25
N GLY A 388 32.18 0.70 1.97
CA GLY A 388 32.96 0.20 0.85
C GLY A 388 32.35 -0.95 0.03
N GLU A 389 31.18 -1.50 0.42
CA GLU A 389 30.50 -2.52 -0.39
C GLU A 389 29.67 -1.94 -1.55
N GLY A 390 29.43 -0.62 -1.57
CA GLY A 390 28.73 0.06 -2.68
C GLY A 390 27.25 -0.30 -2.82
N ILE A 391 26.64 -0.89 -1.79
CA ILE A 391 25.21 -1.24 -1.74
C ILE A 391 24.40 0.02 -1.48
N GLU A 392 23.39 0.26 -2.31
CA GLU A 392 22.62 1.52 -2.35
C GLU A 392 21.21 1.38 -1.74
N SER A 393 20.66 0.15 -1.72
CA SER A 393 19.29 -0.14 -1.29
C SER A 393 19.12 -1.57 -0.75
N ARG A 394 17.97 -1.89 -0.15
CA ARG A 394 17.65 -3.27 0.27
C ARG A 394 17.50 -4.21 -0.92
N PHE A 395 17.08 -3.71 -2.08
CA PHE A 395 17.00 -4.46 -3.31
C PHE A 395 18.39 -4.81 -3.84
N HIS A 396 19.32 -3.86 -3.76
CA HIS A 396 20.73 -4.05 -4.14
C HIS A 396 21.46 -5.08 -3.25
N ILE A 397 20.95 -5.42 -2.05
CA ILE A 397 21.51 -6.52 -1.24
C ILE A 397 21.45 -7.86 -2.00
N TYR A 398 20.39 -8.07 -2.80
CA TYR A 398 20.10 -9.35 -3.45
C TYR A 398 20.21 -9.32 -4.98
N ASN A 399 20.20 -8.12 -5.55
CA ASN A 399 20.18 -7.86 -6.98
C ASN A 399 21.24 -6.79 -7.34
N GLU A 400 21.03 -6.06 -8.43
CA GLU A 400 21.79 -4.84 -8.74
C GLU A 400 21.07 -3.60 -8.18
N SER A 401 21.76 -2.45 -8.10
CA SER A 401 21.11 -1.17 -7.76
C SER A 401 20.00 -0.84 -8.75
N GLU A 402 18.86 -0.40 -8.23
CA GLU A 402 17.74 0.14 -8.99
C GLU A 402 18.13 1.35 -9.85
N ALA A 403 19.20 2.07 -9.48
CA ALA A 403 19.75 3.16 -10.28
C ALA A 403 20.19 2.72 -11.68
N ASN A 404 20.51 1.43 -11.88
CA ASN A 404 20.82 0.91 -13.21
C ASN A 404 19.61 1.01 -14.16
N LEU A 405 18.39 0.90 -13.64
CA LEU A 405 17.16 1.04 -14.41
C LEU A 405 16.63 2.47 -14.35
N LEU A 406 16.50 3.02 -13.15
CA LEU A 406 15.83 4.31 -12.91
C LEU A 406 16.74 5.52 -13.19
N GLY A 407 18.06 5.34 -13.23
CA GLY A 407 19.03 6.45 -13.29
C GLY A 407 19.23 7.19 -11.97
N VAL A 408 18.45 6.85 -10.94
CA VAL A 408 18.52 7.40 -9.57
C VAL A 408 18.24 6.30 -8.56
N ALA A 409 18.73 6.46 -7.33
CA ALA A 409 18.36 5.62 -6.19
C ALA A 409 18.12 6.47 -4.94
N PHE A 410 17.35 5.91 -4.00
CA PHE A 410 17.04 6.56 -2.73
C PHE A 410 18.31 6.89 -1.95
N THR A 411 18.34 8.07 -1.35
CA THR A 411 19.35 8.40 -0.33
C THR A 411 18.70 8.90 0.94
N GLY A 412 19.31 8.59 2.09
CA GLY A 412 18.84 9.09 3.38
C GLY A 412 18.88 10.63 3.48
N THR A 413 19.74 11.29 2.70
CA THR A 413 19.78 12.74 2.59
C THR A 413 18.53 13.25 1.90
N GLY A 414 17.73 14.07 2.57
CA GLY A 414 16.47 14.61 2.04
C GLY A 414 15.21 13.91 2.56
N ILE A 415 15.34 12.79 3.29
CA ILE A 415 14.22 12.15 3.98
C ILE A 415 13.48 13.17 4.86
N MET A 416 12.15 13.17 4.82
CA MET A 416 11.29 14.09 5.57
C MET A 416 11.47 15.59 5.25
N THR A 417 12.15 15.94 4.16
CA THR A 417 12.22 17.32 3.65
C THR A 417 11.33 17.48 2.42
N SER A 418 10.94 18.71 2.08
CA SER A 418 10.28 19.02 0.81
C SER A 418 10.64 20.43 0.35
N ALA A 419 10.84 20.61 -0.95
CA ALA A 419 11.22 21.87 -1.60
C ALA A 419 10.80 21.86 -3.09
N PRO A 420 10.79 23.02 -3.79
CA PRO A 420 10.67 23.05 -5.25
C PRO A 420 11.95 22.52 -5.92
N TYR A 421 11.82 22.12 -7.19
CA TYR A 421 12.95 21.84 -8.07
C TYR A 421 13.56 23.14 -8.60
N ARG A 422 14.86 23.10 -8.88
CA ARG A 422 15.60 24.12 -9.63
C ARG A 422 16.02 23.54 -10.97
N VAL A 423 15.77 24.28 -12.04
CA VAL A 423 16.14 23.91 -13.41
C VAL A 423 17.66 23.88 -13.56
N VAL A 424 18.19 22.78 -14.10
CA VAL A 424 19.63 22.59 -14.40
C VAL A 424 19.89 22.73 -15.90
N ASP A 425 19.05 22.10 -16.73
CA ASP A 425 19.16 22.18 -18.20
C ASP A 425 17.81 22.55 -18.84
N ALA A 426 17.59 23.85 -18.99
CA ALA A 426 16.40 24.46 -19.57
C ALA A 426 16.30 24.29 -21.10
N ASP A 427 17.42 24.00 -21.78
CA ASP A 427 17.44 23.76 -23.22
C ASP A 427 16.99 22.32 -23.55
N HIS A 428 16.93 21.44 -22.55
CA HIS A 428 16.44 20.08 -22.71
C HIS A 428 14.95 20.06 -23.09
N TRP A 429 14.58 19.14 -24.00
CA TRP A 429 13.24 19.06 -24.60
C TRP A 429 12.09 18.88 -23.58
N VAL A 430 12.38 18.37 -22.39
CA VAL A 430 11.41 18.24 -21.29
C VAL A 430 10.80 19.59 -20.88
N PHE A 431 11.54 20.69 -21.05
CA PHE A 431 11.08 22.04 -20.73
C PHE A 431 10.53 22.82 -21.94
N GLU A 432 10.40 22.18 -23.11
CA GLU A 432 9.82 22.83 -24.29
C GLU A 432 8.45 23.45 -23.97
N GLY A 433 8.24 24.71 -24.35
CA GLY A 433 6.97 25.41 -24.10
C GLY A 433 6.71 25.87 -22.67
N THR A 434 7.58 25.55 -21.69
CA THR A 434 7.39 25.96 -20.28
C THR A 434 7.88 27.39 -20.01
N GLY A 435 8.86 27.88 -20.77
CA GLY A 435 9.45 29.22 -20.64
C GLY A 435 10.43 29.40 -19.46
N VAL A 436 10.73 28.33 -18.73
CA VAL A 436 11.70 28.35 -17.62
C VAL A 436 13.14 28.51 -18.12
N ARG A 437 14.03 28.97 -17.24
CA ARG A 437 15.47 29.15 -17.50
C ARG A 437 16.30 28.43 -16.45
N ASN A 438 17.57 28.17 -16.76
CA ASN A 438 18.52 27.61 -15.80
C ASN A 438 18.55 28.45 -14.52
N GLY A 439 18.34 27.77 -13.38
CA GLY A 439 18.28 28.40 -12.07
C GLY A 439 16.89 28.81 -11.58
N ASP A 440 15.87 28.85 -12.46
CA ASP A 440 14.48 29.06 -12.07
C ASP A 440 13.98 27.89 -11.20
N VAL A 441 12.98 28.18 -10.36
CA VAL A 441 12.36 27.19 -9.47
C VAL A 441 10.94 26.89 -9.91
N PHE A 442 10.52 25.63 -9.73
CA PHE A 442 9.18 25.15 -10.05
C PHE A 442 8.75 23.98 -9.14
N GLY A 443 7.46 23.67 -9.11
CA GLY A 443 6.92 22.69 -8.17
C GLY A 443 6.82 23.23 -6.75
N GLU A 444 6.42 24.50 -6.58
CA GLU A 444 6.24 25.11 -5.26
C GLU A 444 4.91 24.69 -4.62
N ALA A 445 3.87 24.52 -5.43
CA ALA A 445 2.56 24.08 -4.98
C ALA A 445 2.51 22.55 -4.83
N SER A 446 1.99 22.06 -3.71
CA SER A 446 1.83 20.62 -3.45
C SER A 446 0.62 20.34 -2.58
N LEU A 447 -0.10 19.26 -2.89
CA LEU A 447 -1.21 18.73 -2.11
C LEU A 447 -0.75 17.86 -0.92
N HIS A 448 0.56 17.64 -0.72
CA HIS A 448 1.09 16.74 0.30
C HIS A 448 1.18 17.42 1.68
N GLU A 449 0.31 17.06 2.63
CA GLU A 449 0.31 17.69 3.95
C GLU A 449 1.26 17.03 4.96
N ARG A 450 1.77 15.82 4.67
CA ARG A 450 2.69 15.15 5.59
C ARG A 450 4.07 15.82 5.60
N VAL A 451 4.54 16.27 4.44
CA VAL A 451 5.81 16.99 4.26
C VAL A 451 5.56 18.14 3.26
N PRO A 452 4.99 19.27 3.69
CA PRO A 452 4.75 20.41 2.80
C PRO A 452 6.08 21.06 2.40
N GLY A 453 6.12 21.67 1.21
CA GLY A 453 7.30 22.41 0.76
C GLY A 453 7.56 22.41 -0.76
N GLY A 454 6.89 21.54 -1.51
CA GLY A 454 6.99 21.47 -2.97
C GLY A 454 7.07 20.05 -3.51
N ALA A 455 7.46 19.94 -4.77
CA ALA A 455 7.42 18.70 -5.55
C ALA A 455 8.61 17.77 -5.32
N SER A 456 9.72 18.23 -4.72
CA SER A 456 10.89 17.43 -4.35
C SER A 456 10.93 17.17 -2.85
N GLY A 457 10.45 16.01 -2.39
CA GLY A 457 10.40 15.69 -0.98
C GLY A 457 9.75 14.37 -0.57
N HIS A 458 9.54 14.29 0.76
CA HIS A 458 9.19 13.13 1.59
C HIS A 458 10.28 12.05 1.59
N GLU A 459 10.58 11.46 0.43
CA GLU A 459 11.75 10.63 0.17
C GLU A 459 12.24 10.96 -1.23
N THR A 460 13.57 11.03 -1.39
CA THR A 460 14.20 11.65 -2.56
C THR A 460 15.32 10.78 -3.12
N ASP A 461 15.35 10.63 -4.44
CA ASP A 461 16.31 9.81 -5.15
C ASP A 461 17.29 10.69 -5.94
N LYS A 462 18.53 10.21 -6.08
CA LYS A 462 19.65 10.96 -6.68
C LYS A 462 20.47 10.05 -7.58
N ILE A 463 21.23 10.65 -8.50
CA ILE A 463 22.21 9.94 -9.33
C ILE A 463 23.27 9.31 -8.41
N THR A 464 23.64 8.07 -8.70
CA THR A 464 24.61 7.28 -7.93
C THR A 464 25.73 6.73 -8.83
N PRO A 465 26.82 6.18 -8.27
CA PRO A 465 27.86 5.53 -9.07
C PRO A 465 27.35 4.40 -9.97
N SER A 466 26.24 3.76 -9.58
CA SER A 466 25.54 2.69 -10.30
C SER A 466 24.65 3.20 -11.45
N SER A 467 24.39 4.50 -11.53
CA SER A 467 23.58 5.08 -12.60
C SER A 467 24.25 4.95 -13.98
N PRO A 468 23.47 4.80 -15.08
CA PRO A 468 23.99 4.81 -16.44
C PRO A 468 24.87 6.03 -16.73
N LYS A 469 25.94 5.85 -17.52
CA LYS A 469 26.92 6.92 -17.79
C LYS A 469 26.39 8.05 -18.66
N ASN A 470 25.26 7.83 -19.33
CA ASN A 470 24.57 8.79 -20.17
C ASN A 470 23.34 9.40 -19.46
N VAL A 471 23.28 9.36 -18.13
CA VAL A 471 22.22 10.04 -17.39
C VAL A 471 22.39 11.56 -17.51
N GLU A 472 21.32 12.25 -17.86
CA GLU A 472 21.23 13.70 -17.99
C GLU A 472 20.48 14.27 -16.78
N LEU A 473 21.12 15.19 -16.04
CA LEU A 473 20.50 15.87 -14.91
C LEU A 473 19.71 17.09 -15.40
N ILE A 474 18.39 17.03 -15.27
CA ILE A 474 17.46 18.01 -15.82
C ILE A 474 17.12 19.09 -14.79
N ALA A 475 16.84 18.68 -13.55
CA ALA A 475 16.51 19.56 -12.45
C ALA A 475 16.88 18.91 -11.12
N LYS A 476 17.09 19.72 -10.08
CA LYS A 476 17.40 19.24 -8.73
C LYS A 476 16.60 19.98 -7.67
N GLY A 477 16.04 19.25 -6.72
CA GLY A 477 15.36 19.79 -5.55
C GLY A 477 16.23 20.76 -4.75
N THR A 478 15.61 21.81 -4.22
CA THR A 478 16.29 22.83 -3.38
C THR A 478 16.27 22.49 -1.89
N ASN A 479 16.10 21.21 -1.56
CA ASN A 479 16.05 20.71 -0.20
C ASN A 479 17.36 21.02 0.56
N ILE A 480 17.26 21.12 1.88
CA ILE A 480 18.42 21.31 2.76
C ILE A 480 19.44 20.18 2.60
N ASP A 481 20.70 20.48 2.96
CA ASP A 481 21.82 19.51 2.99
C ASP A 481 22.07 18.78 1.66
N ASP A 482 21.77 19.42 0.52
CA ASP A 482 21.83 18.82 -0.81
C ASP A 482 20.95 17.56 -0.96
N GLY A 483 19.87 17.50 -0.17
CA GLY A 483 18.94 16.38 -0.11
C GLY A 483 17.91 16.33 -1.23
N GLY A 484 18.00 17.21 -2.23
CA GLY A 484 16.98 17.31 -3.28
C GLY A 484 16.86 16.07 -4.15
N ALA A 485 15.64 15.77 -4.60
CA ALA A 485 15.41 14.80 -5.65
C ALA A 485 16.03 15.30 -6.97
N GLU A 486 16.52 14.39 -7.79
CA GLU A 486 17.11 14.71 -9.10
C GLU A 486 16.19 14.20 -10.21
N ILE A 487 15.72 15.13 -11.06
CA ILE A 487 15.00 14.77 -12.28
C ILE A 487 16.03 14.40 -13.34
N VAL A 488 15.92 13.20 -13.87
CA VAL A 488 16.88 12.68 -14.85
C VAL A 488 16.22 12.06 -16.08
N VAL A 489 16.96 12.06 -17.18
CA VAL A 489 16.66 11.29 -18.39
C VAL A 489 17.86 10.41 -18.72
N HIS A 490 17.62 9.18 -19.18
CA HIS A 490 18.65 8.40 -19.86
C HIS A 490 18.05 7.52 -20.96
N GLU A 491 18.86 7.22 -21.97
CA GLU A 491 18.47 6.40 -23.12
C GLU A 491 19.40 5.17 -23.18
N PRO A 492 18.98 4.00 -22.67
CA PRO A 492 19.85 2.83 -22.58
C PRO A 492 20.21 2.19 -23.93
N GLY A 493 19.62 2.66 -25.03
CA GLY A 493 19.80 2.15 -26.38
C GLY A 493 18.54 1.51 -26.94
N HIS A 494 18.59 1.05 -28.20
CA HIS A 494 17.48 0.35 -28.87
C HIS A 494 16.12 1.09 -28.88
N GLY A 495 16.13 2.42 -28.74
CA GLY A 495 14.92 3.26 -28.68
C GLY A 495 14.26 3.35 -27.29
N GLY A 496 14.85 2.70 -26.29
CA GLY A 496 14.39 2.78 -24.91
C GLY A 496 14.73 4.13 -24.28
N MET A 497 13.85 4.59 -23.38
CA MET A 497 14.00 5.87 -22.69
C MET A 497 13.50 5.75 -21.25
N VAL A 498 14.16 6.41 -20.32
CA VAL A 498 13.74 6.49 -18.92
C VAL A 498 13.70 7.95 -18.48
N PHE A 499 12.60 8.35 -17.87
CA PHE A 499 12.44 9.63 -17.20
C PHE A 499 12.11 9.37 -15.72
N SER A 500 12.88 9.95 -14.81
CA SER A 500 12.74 9.75 -13.37
C SER A 500 12.68 11.08 -12.65
N VAL A 501 11.74 11.25 -11.73
CA VAL A 501 11.60 12.50 -10.93
C VAL A 501 12.21 12.38 -9.53
N GLY A 502 12.35 11.15 -9.04
CA GLY A 502 12.99 10.83 -7.77
C GLY A 502 12.31 11.41 -6.54
N SER A 503 10.99 11.64 -6.54
CA SER A 503 10.28 12.20 -5.39
C SER A 503 8.85 11.68 -5.19
N ILE A 504 8.52 11.33 -3.94
CA ILE A 504 7.15 10.98 -3.52
C ILE A 504 6.20 12.19 -3.60
N THR A 505 6.67 13.43 -3.47
CA THR A 505 5.78 14.61 -3.49
C THR A 505 5.44 15.09 -4.90
N TYR A 506 6.09 14.56 -5.94
CA TYR A 506 5.89 14.98 -7.33
C TYR A 506 4.43 14.77 -7.79
N PRO A 507 3.81 13.58 -7.62
CA PRO A 507 2.40 13.37 -8.00
C PRO A 507 1.40 14.25 -7.25
N ALA A 508 1.71 14.63 -6.01
CA ALA A 508 0.85 15.55 -5.26
C ALA A 508 0.92 17.00 -5.77
N SER A 509 1.89 17.32 -6.63
CA SER A 509 2.11 18.67 -7.16
C SER A 509 1.60 18.81 -8.60
N ILE A 510 1.40 17.69 -9.30
CA ILE A 510 1.09 17.66 -10.74
C ILE A 510 -0.24 18.33 -11.13
N LEU A 511 -1.23 18.33 -10.22
CA LEU A 511 -2.51 18.99 -10.46
C LEU A 511 -2.48 20.49 -10.17
N VAL A 512 -1.50 20.98 -9.42
CA VAL A 512 -1.50 22.32 -8.83
C VAL A 512 -0.29 23.18 -9.23
N ASP A 513 0.66 22.63 -9.97
CA ASP A 513 1.82 23.34 -10.51
C ASP A 513 1.90 23.18 -12.03
N ASP A 514 1.86 24.29 -12.76
CA ASP A 514 1.77 24.31 -14.22
C ASP A 514 3.04 23.76 -14.88
N VAL A 515 4.22 24.02 -14.32
CA VAL A 515 5.49 23.54 -14.90
C VAL A 515 5.63 22.04 -14.69
N ILE A 516 5.29 21.53 -13.49
CA ILE A 516 5.25 20.08 -13.22
C ILE A 516 4.30 19.38 -14.20
N SER A 517 3.09 19.94 -14.37
CA SER A 517 2.10 19.44 -15.34
C SER A 517 2.67 19.41 -16.77
N HIS A 518 3.23 20.53 -17.24
CA HIS A 518 3.72 20.67 -18.60
C HIS A 518 4.93 19.76 -18.88
N VAL A 519 5.91 19.69 -17.95
CA VAL A 519 7.05 18.77 -18.07
C VAL A 519 6.59 17.32 -18.17
N THR A 520 5.63 16.92 -17.33
CA THR A 520 5.10 15.55 -17.38
C THR A 520 4.39 15.27 -18.72
N ALA A 521 3.62 16.24 -19.24
CA ALA A 521 2.96 16.13 -20.54
C ALA A 521 3.95 16.04 -21.71
N ASN A 522 5.05 16.81 -21.68
CA ASN A 522 6.10 16.76 -22.68
C ASN A 522 6.75 15.37 -22.75
N VAL A 523 7.10 14.80 -21.59
CA VAL A 523 7.68 13.45 -21.49
C VAL A 523 6.71 12.41 -22.02
N LEU A 524 5.47 12.41 -21.54
CA LEU A 524 4.49 11.41 -21.95
C LEU A 524 4.18 11.50 -23.45
N THR A 525 4.02 12.72 -23.98
CA THR A 525 3.80 12.95 -25.41
C THR A 525 4.96 12.40 -26.24
N ARG A 526 6.21 12.70 -25.86
CA ARG A 526 7.39 12.19 -26.55
C ARG A 526 7.49 10.66 -26.46
N PHE A 527 7.16 10.09 -25.30
CA PHE A 527 7.18 8.63 -25.11
C PHE A 527 6.06 7.92 -25.87
N LEU A 528 5.04 8.62 -26.34
CA LEU A 528 3.97 8.08 -27.18
C LEU A 528 4.24 8.24 -28.69
N THR A 529 5.10 9.17 -29.11
CA THR A 529 5.50 9.34 -30.52
C THR A 529 6.50 8.26 -30.97
N ASP A 530 6.35 7.74 -32.18
CA ASP A 530 7.23 6.68 -32.72
C ASP A 530 8.68 7.15 -32.95
#